data_AF-A0A453EXD3-F1
#
_entry.id   AF-A0A453EXD3-F1
#
_cell.length_a   1.000
_cell.length_b   1.000
_cell.length_c   1.000
_cell.angle_alpha   90.00
_cell.angle_beta   90.00
_cell.angle_gamma   90.00
#
_symmetry.space_group_name_H-M   'P 1'
#
loop_
_entity.id
_entity.type
_entity.pdbx_description
1 polymer ?
#
loop_
_entity_poly.entity_id
_entity_poly.type
_entity_poly.pdbx_seq_one_letter_code
_entity_poly.pdbx_strand_id
1 'polypeptide(L)' 'MQETFGRAIQRYIQKPDKKQLLLCLLDWMTGQGYSVDSSSRNLLLKNAQLFGQKQLIAEILSKQQAASRITNKLID' A
#
# COMPACT_ATOMS: atom_id res chain seq x y z
N MET A 1 -9.40 -9.20 6.55
CA MET A 1 -9.08 -7.84 6.04
C MET A 1 -8.02 -7.84 4.94
N GLN A 2 -6.90 -8.57 5.10
CA GLN A 2 -5.79 -8.52 4.12
C GLN A 2 -6.19 -8.98 2.70
N GLU A 3 -7.04 -9.99 2.56
CA GLU A 3 -7.58 -10.41 1.24
C GLU A 3 -8.46 -9.35 0.58
N THR A 4 -9.23 -8.59 1.37
CA THR A 4 -10.09 -7.50 0.89
C THR A 4 -9.24 -6.38 0.29
N PHE A 5 -8.16 -6.00 0.98
CA PHE A 5 -7.22 -4.98 0.49
C PHE A 5 -6.47 -5.47 -0.75
N GLY A 6 -5.98 -6.71 -0.77
CA GLY A 6 -5.33 -7.29 -1.95
C GLY A 6 -6.22 -7.24 -3.19
N ARG A 7 -7.50 -7.62 -3.05
CA ARG A 7 -8.48 -7.59 -4.15
C ARG A 7 -8.80 -6.16 -4.60
N ALA A 8 -8.83 -5.20 -3.68
CA ALA A 8 -9.01 -3.79 -4.01
C ALA A 8 -7.80 -3.23 -4.78
N ILE A 9 -6.58 -3.49 -4.32
CA ILE A 9 -5.34 -3.08 -4.97
C ILE A 9 -5.28 -3.63 -6.40
N GLN A 10 -5.58 -4.92 -6.59
CA GLN A 10 -5.61 -5.55 -7.91
C GLN A 10 -6.61 -4.87 -8.86
N ARG A 11 -7.80 -4.50 -8.37
CA ARG A 11 -8.80 -3.78 -9.17
C ARG A 11 -8.39 -2.35 -9.52
N TYR A 12 -7.74 -1.64 -8.60
CA TYR A 12 -7.36 -0.25 -8.83
C TYR A 12 -6.15 -0.11 -9.76
N ILE A 13 -5.21 -1.06 -9.74
CA ILE A 13 -4.09 -1.08 -10.69
C ILE A 13 -4.58 -1.21 -12.14
N GLN A 14 -5.68 -1.94 -12.37
CA GLN A 14 -6.29 -2.05 -13.70
C GLN A 14 -7.07 -0.80 -14.14
N LYS A 15 -7.20 0.21 -13.28
CA LYS A 15 -7.95 1.44 -13.54
C LYS A 15 -7.04 2.66 -13.35
N PRO A 16 -6.29 3.06 -14.39
CA PRO A 16 -5.33 4.17 -14.29
C PRO A 16 -5.98 5.49 -13.85
N ASP A 17 -7.23 5.71 -14.21
CA ASP A 17 -8.04 6.87 -13.79
C ASP A 17 -8.28 6.92 -12.26
N LYS A 18 -8.23 5.76 -11.60
CA LYS A 18 -8.44 5.60 -10.16
C LYS A 18 -7.13 5.51 -9.37
N LYS A 19 -6.00 5.86 -9.97
CA LYS A 19 -4.69 5.82 -9.29
C LYS A 19 -4.67 6.61 -7.98
N GLN A 20 -5.32 7.78 -7.96
CA GLN A 20 -5.43 8.63 -6.78
C GLN A 20 -6.17 7.93 -5.63
N LEU A 21 -7.23 7.18 -5.92
CA LEU A 21 -7.97 6.41 -4.91
C LEU A 21 -7.11 5.30 -4.31
N LEU A 22 -6.26 4.67 -5.12
CA LEU A 22 -5.33 3.67 -4.62
C LEU A 22 -4.27 4.29 -3.69
N LEU A 23 -3.74 5.47 -4.05
CA LEU A 23 -2.81 6.19 -3.18
C LEU A 23 -3.47 6.60 -1.86
N CYS A 24 -4.69 7.14 -1.91
CA CYS A 24 -5.46 7.50 -0.73
C CYS A 24 -5.74 6.27 0.17
N LEU A 25 -6.08 5.12 -0.42
CA LEU A 25 -6.25 3.87 0.32
C LEU A 25 -4.96 3.44 1.03
N LEU A 26 -3.82 3.48 0.34
CA LEU A 26 -2.54 3.06 0.92
C LEU A 26 -2.07 4.00 2.04
N ASP A 27 -2.29 5.30 1.87
CA ASP A 27 -2.02 6.31 2.89
C ASP A 27 -2.92 6.10 4.12
N TRP A 28 -4.23 5.92 3.90
CA TRP A 28 -5.18 5.60 4.96
C TRP A 28 -4.80 4.31 5.70
N MET A 29 -4.45 3.24 4.98
CA MET A 29 -3.97 1.99 5.59
C MET A 29 -2.76 2.26 6.51
N THR A 30 -1.82 3.08 6.05
CA THR A 30 -0.64 3.47 6.83
C THR A 30 -1.04 4.22 8.11
N GLY A 31 -1.95 5.19 8.01
CA GLY A 31 -2.46 5.96 9.15
C GLY A 31 -3.22 5.13 10.18
N GLN A 32 -3.75 3.98 9.78
CA GLN A 32 -4.42 3.02 10.68
C GLN A 32 -3.48 1.91 11.20
N GLY A 33 -2.19 1.93 10.85
CA GLY A 33 -1.23 0.89 11.22
C GLY A 33 -1.32 -0.40 10.40
N TYR A 34 -2.10 -0.41 9.31
CA TYR A 34 -2.15 -1.53 8.39
C TYR A 34 -1.01 -1.47 7.37
N SER A 35 -0.44 -2.65 7.07
CA SER A 35 0.51 -2.82 5.98
C SER A 35 -0.06 -3.73 4.89
N VAL A 36 0.30 -3.48 3.64
CA VAL A 36 0.02 -4.44 2.57
C VAL A 36 0.85 -5.71 2.72
N ASP A 37 0.25 -6.86 2.38
CA ASP A 37 0.97 -8.12 2.30
C ASP A 37 2.06 -8.10 1.20
N SER A 38 3.04 -9.00 1.31
CA SER A 38 4.13 -9.20 0.35
C SER A 38 3.66 -9.34 -1.10
N SER A 39 2.55 -10.05 -1.33
CA SER A 39 1.97 -10.24 -2.67
C SER A 39 1.48 -8.91 -3.25
N SER A 40 0.77 -8.12 -2.43
CA SER A 40 0.24 -6.81 -2.82
C SER A 40 1.36 -5.78 -3.00
N ARG A 41 2.40 -5.84 -2.15
CA ARG A 41 3.61 -5.01 -2.28
C ARG A 41 4.31 -5.24 -3.62
N ASN A 42 4.51 -6.50 -3.99
CA ASN A 42 5.13 -6.86 -5.27
C ASN A 42 4.29 -6.36 -6.47
N LEU A 43 2.96 -6.46 -6.37
CA LEU A 43 2.05 -5.97 -7.40
C LEU A 43 2.14 -4.44 -7.57
N LEU A 44 2.19 -3.69 -6.47
CA LEU A 44 2.36 -2.23 -6.47
C LEU A 44 3.70 -1.81 -7.08
N LEU A 45 4.80 -2.49 -6.72
CA LEU A 45 6.12 -2.19 -7.25
C LEU A 45 6.23 -2.46 -8.77
N LYS A 46 5.67 -3.57 -9.25
CA LYS A 46 5.63 -3.88 -10.70
C LYS A 46 4.83 -2.85 -11.50
N ASN A 47 3.82 -2.24 -10.88
CA ASN A 47 2.95 -1.26 -11.49
C ASN A 47 3.30 0.18 -11.09
N ALA A 48 4.45 0.41 -10.46
CA ALA A 48 4.82 1.70 -9.88
C ALA A 48 4.84 2.85 -10.92
N GLN A 49 5.11 2.52 -12.17
CA GLN A 49 5.03 3.41 -13.33
C GLN A 49 3.64 4.04 -13.55
N LEU A 50 2.56 3.34 -13.21
CA LEU A 50 1.19 3.85 -13.35
C LEU A 50 0.89 5.05 -12.43
N PHE A 51 1.67 5.17 -11.36
CA PHE A 51 1.54 6.26 -10.39
C PHE A 51 2.42 7.47 -10.74
N GLY A 52 3.12 7.42 -11.89
CA GLY A 52 3.99 8.50 -12.37
C GLY A 52 5.30 8.67 -11.58
N GLN A 53 5.37 8.15 -10.35
CA GLN A 53 6.54 8.27 -9.48
C GLN A 53 6.74 6.98 -8.67
N LYS A 54 7.72 6.16 -9.10
CA LYS A 54 8.13 4.95 -8.36
C LYS A 54 8.53 5.25 -6.91
N GLN A 55 9.05 6.46 -6.65
CA GLN A 55 9.45 6.94 -5.33
C GLN A 55 8.25 7.07 -4.38
N LEU A 56 7.08 7.49 -4.86
CA LEU A 56 5.90 7.71 -4.02
C LEU A 56 5.34 6.39 -3.47
N ILE A 57 5.25 5.35 -4.32
CA ILE A 57 4.86 4.01 -3.86
C ILE A 57 5.91 3.43 -2.90
N ALA A 58 7.20 3.59 -3.19
CA ALA A 58 8.27 3.13 -2.31
C ALA A 58 8.23 3.81 -0.93
N GLU A 59 7.95 5.11 -0.89
CA GLU A 59 7.83 5.88 0.35
C GLU A 59 6.65 5.39 1.21
N ILE A 60 5.46 5.22 0.61
CA ILE A 60 4.28 4.72 1.33
C ILE A 60 4.55 3.31 1.88
N LEU A 61 5.15 2.43 1.07
CA LEU A 61 5.49 1.07 1.51
C LEU A 61 6.52 1.06 2.65
N SER A 62 7.49 1.99 2.62
CA SER A 62 8.48 2.17 3.69
C SER A 62 7.81 2.63 4.99
N LYS A 63 6.89 3.61 4.90
CA LYS A 63 6.09 4.07 6.04
C LYS A 63 5.23 2.96 6.63
N GLN A 64 4.59 2.12 5.80
CA GLN A 64 3.84 0.96 6.27
C GLN A 64 4.72 -0.05 7.02
N GLN A 65 5.94 -0.31 6.53
CA GLN A 65 6.88 -1.19 7.21
C GLN A 65 7.32 -0.62 8.56
N ALA A 66 7.54 0.70 8.65
CA ALA A 66 7.87 1.37 9.90
C ALA A 66 6.70 1.36 10.90
N ALA A 67 5.47 1.67 10.44
CA ALA A 67 4.26 1.68 11.27
C ALA A 67 3.90 0.29 11.83
N SER A 68 4.06 -0.75 11.01
CA SER A 68 3.88 -2.15 11.46
C SER A 68 4.86 -2.51 12.58
N ARG A 69 6.12 -2.06 12.52
CA ARG A 69 7.12 -2.31 13.57
C ARG A 69 6.83 -1.59 14.88
N ILE A 70 6.27 -0.38 14.82
CA ILE A 70 5.89 0.38 16.02
C ILE A 70 4.70 -0.28 16.71
N THR A 71 3.70 -0.73 15.93
CA THR A 71 2.52 -1.42 16.47
C THR A 71 2.90 -2.73 17.15
N ASN A 72 3.80 -3.52 16.56
CA ASN A 72 4.31 -4.74 17.20
C ASN A 72 5.12 -4.46 18.48
N LYS A 73 5.80 -3.31 18.59
CA LYS A 73 6.59 -2.95 19.77
C LYS A 73 5.77 -2.40 20.94
N LEU A 74 4.54 -1.94 20.70
CA LEU A 74 3.68 -1.39 21.76
C LEU A 74 2.92 -2.48 22.54
N ILE A 75 3.05 -3.74 22.12
CA ILE A 75 2.33 -4.90 22.65
C ILE A 75 3.31 -5.87 23.37
N ASP A 76 4.57 -5.49 23.53
CA ASP A 76 5.61 -6.19 24.33
C ASP A 76 5.94 -5.43 25.61
#